data_AF-L0AHE9-F1
#
_entry.id   AF-L0AHE9-F1
#
_cell.length_a   1.000
_cell.length_b   1.000
_cell.length_c   1.000
_cell.angle_alpha   90.00
_cell.angle_beta   90.00
_cell.angle_gamma   90.00
#
_symmetry.space_group_name_H-M   'P 1'
#
loop_
_entity.id
_entity.type
_entity.pdbx_description
1 polymer ?
#
loop_
_entity_poly.entity_id
_entity_poly.type
_entity_poly.pdbx_seq_one_letter_code
_entity_poly.pdbx_strand_id
1 'polypeptide(L)'
;MSNLLLAVIVGIPLAWHLGLTVATYYDAGRVGLEPPLKWTAITFCIPLFGFFIYLFERSELSYDPETDPYRGNNFNIHPSRADDSPLRPREDDRLEPDDEDRGSD
;
A
#
# COMPACT_ATOMS: atom_id res chain seq x y z
N MET A 1 5.69 -20.48 11.94
CA MET A 1 5.07 -19.76 13.08
C MET A 1 4.08 -20.69 13.77
N SER A 2 4.06 -20.78 15.11
CA SER A 2 3.08 -21.63 15.80
C SER A 2 1.69 -20.99 15.77
N ASN A 3 0.62 -21.81 15.74
CA ASN A 3 -0.77 -21.33 15.69
C ASN A 3 -1.11 -20.43 16.89
N LEU A 4 -0.58 -20.75 18.07
CA LEU A 4 -0.74 -19.93 19.27
C LEU A 4 -0.11 -18.54 19.10
N LEU A 5 1.12 -18.49 18.59
CA LEU A 5 1.83 -17.23 18.35
C LEU A 5 1.08 -16.37 17.32
N LEU A 6 0.58 -16.97 16.25
CA LEU A 6 -0.25 -16.28 15.26
C LEU A 6 -1.55 -15.74 15.87
N ALA A 7 -2.23 -16.54 16.70
CA ALA A 7 -3.44 -16.11 17.39
C ALA A 7 -3.18 -14.92 18.32
N VAL A 8 -2.03 -14.89 19.00
CA VAL A 8 -1.65 -13.77 19.87
C VAL A 8 -1.33 -12.52 19.05
N ILE A 9 -0.51 -12.65 18.00
CA ILE A 9 -0.07 -11.54 17.15
C ILE A 9 -1.24 -10.88 16.42
N VAL A 10 -2.24 -11.66 16.00
CA VAL A 10 -3.41 -11.13 15.28
C VAL A 10 -4.54 -10.78 16.24
N GLY A 11 -4.80 -11.63 17.22
CA GLY A 11 -5.96 -11.52 18.11
C GLY A 11 -5.87 -10.36 19.10
N ILE A 12 -4.71 -10.12 19.71
CA ILE A 12 -4.55 -9.01 20.67
C ILE A 12 -4.77 -7.66 19.98
N PRO A 13 -4.13 -7.34 18.85
CA PRO A 13 -4.38 -6.08 18.15
C PRO A 13 -5.83 -5.93 17.68
N LEU A 14 -6.45 -7.01 17.17
CA LEU A 14 -7.86 -6.97 16.78
C LEU A 14 -8.79 -6.68 17.96
N ALA A 15 -8.58 -7.35 19.10
CA ALA A 15 -9.37 -7.12 20.30
C ALA A 15 -9.20 -5.69 20.82
N TRP A 16 -7.96 -5.18 20.82
CA TRP A 16 -7.68 -3.80 21.21
C TRP A 16 -8.35 -2.79 20.27
N HIS A 17 -8.27 -3.00 18.97
CA HIS A 17 -8.88 -2.14 17.96
C HIS A 17 -10.41 -2.08 18.10
N LEU A 18 -11.05 -3.23 18.31
CA LEU A 18 -12.48 -3.30 18.57
C LEU A 18 -12.83 -2.59 19.89
N GLY A 19 -12.05 -2.80 20.95
CA GLY A 19 -12.23 -2.12 22.23
C GLY A 19 -12.18 -0.60 22.10
N LEU A 20 -11.18 -0.07 21.39
CA LEU A 20 -11.06 1.36 21.10
C LEU A 20 -12.21 1.88 20.24
N THR A 21 -12.64 1.13 19.23
CA THR A 21 -13.78 1.50 18.37
C THR A 21 -15.07 1.66 19.19
N VAL A 22 -15.35 0.71 20.08
CA VAL A 22 -16.49 0.77 21.00
C VAL A 22 -16.36 1.93 21.98
N ALA A 23 -15.16 2.13 22.54
CA ALA A 23 -14.90 3.26 23.43
C ALA A 23 -15.17 4.61 22.74
N THR A 24 -14.72 4.78 21.49
CA THR A 24 -15.01 5.99 20.69
C THR A 24 -16.50 6.21 20.51
N TYR A 25 -17.29 5.16 20.24
CA TYR A 25 -18.75 5.31 20.07
C TYR A 25 -19.41 5.87 21.34
N TYR A 26 -19.06 5.33 22.51
CA TYR A 26 -19.62 5.78 23.78
C TYR A 26 -19.10 7.16 24.21
N ASP A 27 -17.83 7.44 23.96
CA ASP A 27 -17.22 8.71 24.34
C ASP A 27 -17.68 9.86 23.45
N ALA A 28 -17.78 9.64 22.13
CA ALA A 28 -18.14 10.67 21.16
C ALA A 28 -19.47 11.37 21.48
N GLY A 29 -20.48 10.61 21.94
CA GLY A 29 -21.75 11.19 22.38
C GLY A 29 -21.64 12.04 23.66
N ARG A 30 -20.72 11.67 24.57
CA ARG A 30 -20.50 12.39 25.84
C ARG A 30 -19.72 13.68 25.65
N VAL A 31 -18.79 13.71 24.71
CA VAL A 31 -17.91 14.87 24.46
C VAL A 31 -18.41 15.81 23.35
N GLY A 32 -19.64 15.61 22.84
CA GLY A 32 -20.26 16.47 21.82
C GLY A 32 -19.77 16.23 20.40
N LEU A 33 -19.16 15.07 20.13
CA LEU A 33 -18.70 14.66 18.81
C LEU A 33 -19.83 13.97 18.03
N GLU A 34 -20.78 14.74 17.53
CA GLU A 34 -21.93 14.22 16.78
C GLU A 34 -21.70 14.16 15.23
N PRO A 35 -22.29 13.17 14.54
CA PRO A 35 -22.88 11.97 15.10
C PRO A 35 -21.79 10.99 15.57
N PRO A 36 -21.98 10.25 16.69
CA PRO A 36 -20.99 9.28 17.20
C PRO A 36 -20.58 8.22 16.16
N LEU A 37 -21.50 7.88 15.27
CA LEU A 37 -21.27 6.91 14.19
C LEU A 37 -20.17 7.35 13.23
N LYS A 38 -20.05 8.65 12.93
CA LYS A 38 -19.00 9.20 12.06
C LYS A 38 -17.62 8.90 12.64
N TRP A 39 -17.43 9.19 13.92
CA TRP A 39 -16.14 9.00 14.60
C TRP A 39 -15.82 7.52 14.80
N THR A 40 -16.83 6.72 15.11
CA THR A 40 -16.70 5.27 15.21
C THR A 40 -16.25 4.66 13.87
N ALA A 41 -16.85 5.08 12.76
CA ALA A 41 -16.46 4.62 11.43
C ALA A 41 -15.04 5.04 11.07
N ILE A 42 -14.65 6.29 11.39
CA ILE A 42 -13.28 6.77 11.19
C ILE A 42 -12.29 5.92 11.98
N THR A 43 -12.50 5.75 13.30
CA THR A 43 -11.62 4.94 14.15
C THR A 43 -11.53 3.51 13.63
N PHE A 44 -12.64 2.89 13.26
CA PHE A 44 -12.66 1.52 12.76
C PHE A 44 -11.92 1.33 11.44
N CYS A 45 -12.12 2.24 10.47
CA CYS A 45 -11.66 2.09 9.10
C CYS A 45 -10.21 2.56 8.86
N ILE A 46 -9.66 3.44 9.71
CA ILE A 46 -8.31 3.99 9.48
C ILE A 46 -7.23 2.91 9.26
N PRO A 47 -7.15 1.83 10.06
CA PRO A 47 -6.12 0.81 9.87
C PRO A 47 -6.20 0.08 8.52
N LEU A 48 -7.36 0.10 7.85
CA LEU A 48 -7.53 -0.54 6.56
C LEU A 48 -6.72 0.17 5.46
N PHE A 49 -6.47 1.48 5.59
CA PHE A 49 -5.66 2.20 4.60
C PHE A 49 -4.24 1.65 4.49
N GLY A 50 -3.60 1.32 5.62
CA GLY A 50 -2.27 0.69 5.61
C GLY A 50 -2.28 -0.66 4.89
N PHE A 51 -3.34 -1.45 5.09
CA PHE A 51 -3.51 -2.71 4.38
C PHE A 51 -3.71 -2.50 2.87
N PHE A 52 -4.54 -1.55 2.45
CA PHE A 52 -4.72 -1.24 1.03
C PHE A 52 -3.43 -0.72 0.40
N ILE A 53 -2.67 0.15 1.08
CA ILE A 53 -1.35 0.61 0.61
C ILE A 53 -0.44 -0.59 0.34
N TYR A 54 -0.36 -1.55 1.26
CA TYR A 54 0.41 -2.78 1.05
C TYR A 54 -0.08 -3.57 -0.17
N LEU A 55 -1.40 -3.69 -0.37
CA LEU A 55 -1.94 -4.39 -1.54
C LEU A 55 -1.62 -3.67 -2.85
N PHE A 56 -1.72 -2.35 -2.89
CA PHE A 56 -1.35 -1.54 -4.06
C PHE A 56 0.13 -1.68 -4.37
N GLU A 57 1.01 -1.48 -3.37
CA GLU A 57 2.46 -1.65 -3.52
C GLU A 57 2.81 -3.06 -4.00
N ARG A 58 2.19 -4.09 -3.41
CA ARG A 58 2.40 -5.49 -3.83
C ARG A 58 1.98 -5.72 -5.28
N SER A 59 0.93 -5.05 -5.76
CA SER A 59 0.45 -5.21 -7.13
C SER A 59 1.41 -4.61 -8.17
N GLU A 60 2.23 -3.63 -7.79
CA GLU A 60 3.24 -3.05 -8.67
C GLU A 60 4.43 -4.00 -8.91
N LEU A 61 4.70 -4.93 -7.97
CA LEU A 61 5.79 -5.90 -8.10
C LEU A 61 5.59 -6.94 -9.22
N SER A 62 4.36 -7.11 -9.72
CA SER A 62 4.06 -8.02 -10.84
C SER A 62 4.10 -7.32 -12.21
N TYR A 63 4.74 -6.16 -12.30
CA TYR A 63 4.96 -5.48 -13.57
C TYR A 63 5.83 -6.34 -14.50
N ASP A 64 5.25 -6.75 -15.63
CA ASP A 64 5.98 -7.41 -16.70
C ASP A 64 6.37 -6.38 -17.76
N PRO A 65 7.65 -5.94 -17.78
CA PRO A 65 8.11 -4.94 -18.73
C PRO A 65 8.01 -5.40 -20.18
N GLU A 66 7.96 -6.71 -20.47
CA GLU A 66 7.80 -7.23 -21.83
C GLU A 66 6.39 -6.99 -22.40
N THR A 67 5.41 -6.82 -21.51
CA THR A 67 3.99 -6.61 -21.90
C THR A 67 3.56 -5.16 -21.82
N ASP A 68 4.41 -4.27 -21.31
CA ASP A 68 4.09 -2.86 -21.15
C ASP A 68 4.21 -2.09 -22.49
N PRO A 69 3.09 -1.60 -23.07
CA PRO A 69 3.12 -0.79 -24.29
C PRO A 69 3.86 0.55 -24.12
N TYR A 70 4.21 0.94 -22.88
CA TYR A 70 4.93 2.16 -22.56
C TYR A 70 6.37 1.92 -22.05
N ARG A 71 6.90 0.69 -22.09
CA ARG A 71 8.23 0.31 -21.55
C ARG A 71 9.41 1.18 -22.02
N GLY A 72 9.29 1.84 -23.18
CA GLY A 72 10.31 2.72 -23.75
C GLY A 72 10.02 4.22 -23.66
N ASN A 73 8.88 4.62 -23.09
CA ASN A 73 8.41 6.01 -23.07
C ASN A 73 8.44 6.57 -21.65
N ASN A 74 9.15 7.68 -21.44
CA ASN A 74 9.24 8.34 -20.13
C ASN A 74 7.89 8.92 -19.63
N PHE A 75 6.91 9.10 -20.54
CA PHE A 75 5.61 9.69 -20.24
C PHE A 75 4.51 9.05 -21.08
N ASN A 76 3.31 8.93 -20.51
CA ASN A 76 2.08 8.58 -21.23
C ASN A 76 1.62 9.77 -22.07
N ILE A 77 2.10 9.86 -23.30
CA ILE A 77 1.64 10.86 -24.27
C ILE A 77 0.39 10.32 -24.94
N HIS A 78 -0.71 11.07 -24.85
CA HIS A 78 -1.94 10.72 -25.58
C HIS A 78 -1.64 10.62 -27.09
N PRO A 79 -2.18 9.65 -27.84
CA PRO A 79 -1.85 9.44 -29.25
C PRO A 79 -1.96 10.69 -30.12
N SER A 80 -2.92 11.57 -29.80
CA SER A 80 -3.13 12.84 -30.51
C SER A 80 -2.03 13.90 -30.30
N ARG A 81 -1.06 13.66 -29.40
CA ARG A 81 0.04 14.57 -29.06
C ARG A 81 1.41 13.92 -29.10
N ALA A 82 1.49 12.67 -29.58
CA ALA A 82 2.74 11.92 -29.66
C ALA A 82 3.80 12.67 -30.50
N ASP A 83 3.37 13.36 -31.55
CA ASP A 83 4.24 14.13 -32.45
C ASP A 83 4.74 15.46 -31.87
N ASP A 84 4.09 15.98 -30.81
CA ASP A 84 4.42 17.30 -30.23
C ASP A 84 5.56 17.22 -29.19
N SER A 85 6.03 16.02 -28.86
CA SER A 85 6.92 15.76 -27.72
C SER A 85 8.23 15.10 -28.18
N PRO A 86 9.28 15.85 -28.56
CA PRO A 86 10.58 15.27 -28.87
C PRO A 86 11.26 14.81 -27.57
N LEU A 87 10.86 13.63 -27.09
CA LEU A 87 11.48 13.00 -25.92
C LEU A 87 12.72 12.23 -26.38
N ARG A 88 13.85 12.42 -25.69
CA ARG A 88 15.05 11.60 -25.90
C ARG A 88 14.78 10.17 -25.39
N PRO A 89 15.17 9.11 -26.13
CA PRO A 89 15.17 7.75 -25.62
C PRO A 89 15.97 7.67 -24.32
N ARG A 90 15.46 6.94 -23.34
CA ARG A 90 16.16 6.70 -22.08
C ARG A 90 17.36 5.77 -22.34
N GLU A 91 18.56 6.22 -22.03
CA GLU A 91 19.70 5.33 -21.76
C GLU A 91 19.40 4.65 -20.42
N ASP A 92 19.25 3.32 -20.45
CA ASP A 92 18.83 2.52 -19.31
C ASP A 92 20.00 2.29 -18.34
N ASP A 93 20.39 3.32 -17.59
CA ASP A 93 21.34 3.20 -16.46
C ASP A 93 20.63 2.69 -15.20
N ARG A 94 19.90 1.57 -15.31
CA ARG A 94 19.53 0.81 -14.11
C ARG A 94 20.82 0.15 -13.63
N LEU A 95 21.35 0.58 -12.49
CA LEU A 95 22.35 -0.18 -11.75
C LEU A 95 21.76 -1.58 -11.55
N GLU A 96 22.33 -2.58 -12.22
CA GLU A 96 22.03 -3.97 -11.92
C GLU A 96 22.25 -4.17 -10.42
N PRO A 97 21.32 -4.86 -9.71
CA PRO A 97 21.58 -5.23 -8.34
C PRO A 97 22.89 -6.00 -8.29
N ASP A 98 23.81 -5.53 -7.44
CA ASP A 98 25.12 -6.12 -7.20
C ASP A 98 24.94 -7.54 -6.63
N ASP A 99 24.93 -8.54 -7.51
CA ASP A 99 25.04 -9.95 -7.16
C ASP A 99 26.52 -10.31 -6.91
N GLU A 100 27.14 -9.71 -5.89
CA GLU A 100 28.41 -10.12 -5.27
C GLU A 100 28.10 -10.47 -3.78
N ASP A 101 28.43 -11.62 -3.16
CA ASP A 101 29.50 -12.58 -3.37
C ASP A 101 29.17 -13.93 -2.66
N ARG A 102 29.33 -15.02 -3.42
CA ARG A 102 29.86 -16.37 -3.09
C ARG A 102 29.24 -17.32 -2.03
N GLY A 103 29.01 -18.54 -2.51
CA GLY A 103 29.17 -19.75 -1.71
C GLY A 103 30.62 -20.23 -1.55
N SER A 104 30.75 -21.39 -0.89
CA SER A 104 31.93 -22.25 -0.62
C SER A 104 32.92 -21.80 0.46
N ASP A 105 32.72 -22.31 1.69
CA ASP A 105 33.54 -23.40 2.28
C ASP A 105 32.72 -24.19 3.31
#